data_AF-A0A7U9R630-F1
#
_entry.id   AF-A0A7U9R630-F1
#
_cell.length_a   1.000
_cell.length_b   1.000
_cell.length_c   1.000
_cell.angle_alpha   90.00
_cell.angle_beta   90.00
_cell.angle_gamma   90.00
#
_symmetry.space_group_name_H-M   'P 1'
#
loop_
_entity.id
_entity.type
_entity.pdbx_description
1 polymer ?
#
loop_
_entity_poly.entity_id
_entity_poly.type
_entity_poly.pdbx_seq_one_letter_code
_entity_poly.pdbx_strand_id
1 'polypeptide(L)'
;MEADIQTAKANLPADKEQFFMKVGDKVYTDKKEAGAALVEMCKEMKTVNVPATVGEYAGFKMAVSFDSFNHKFVMNLKGQLSHNLEIGSDPLGNIARINHALESMPKQLAEAQTKLETVERQLETAKVEVTKPFAQEAELAEKLERLSALNALLNMLLQKR
;
A
#
# COMPACT_ATOMS: atom_id res chain seq x y z
N MET A 1 12.13 1.67 -3.01
CA MET A 1 11.82 1.48 -1.57
C MET A 1 13.10 1.39 -0.74
N GLU A 2 14.05 0.49 -1.04
CA GLU A 2 15.35 0.45 -0.32
C GLU A 2 16.17 1.73 -0.50
N ALA A 3 16.27 2.25 -1.74
CA ALA A 3 16.94 3.53 -2.02
C ALA A 3 16.25 4.72 -1.34
N ASP A 4 14.91 4.72 -1.27
CA ASP A 4 14.15 5.72 -0.52
C ASP A 4 14.46 5.65 0.98
N ILE A 5 14.51 4.45 1.57
CA ILE A 5 14.85 4.26 2.98
C ILE A 5 16.28 4.73 3.28
N GLN A 6 17.24 4.46 2.39
CA GLN A 6 18.61 4.98 2.55
C GLN A 6 18.65 6.51 2.45
N THR A 7 17.95 7.09 1.48
CA THR A 7 17.89 8.54 1.29
C THR A 7 17.23 9.21 2.49
N ALA A 8 16.13 8.64 2.98
CA ALA A 8 15.46 9.06 4.20
C ALA A 8 16.41 8.95 5.40
N LYS A 9 17.05 7.80 5.65
CA LYS A 9 17.98 7.61 6.78
C LYS A 9 19.20 8.53 6.72
N ALA A 10 19.72 8.81 5.53
CA ALA A 10 20.89 9.66 5.35
C ALA A 10 20.58 11.15 5.56
N ASN A 11 19.36 11.57 5.22
CA ASN A 11 18.95 12.98 5.29
C ASN A 11 18.04 13.31 6.49
N LEU A 12 17.42 12.32 7.14
CA LEU A 12 16.73 12.52 8.42
C LEU A 12 17.79 12.67 9.52
N PRO A 13 17.80 13.79 10.23
CA PRO A 13 18.67 13.93 11.39
C PRO A 13 18.32 12.87 12.44
N ALA A 14 19.35 12.30 13.05
CA ALA A 14 19.19 11.31 14.13
C ALA A 14 18.53 11.93 15.38
N ASP A 15 18.53 13.25 15.48
CA ASP A 15 17.96 14.01 16.57
C ASP A 15 16.54 14.50 16.25
N LYS A 16 15.58 14.24 17.15
CA LYS A 16 14.16 14.62 16.98
C LYS A 16 13.92 16.13 16.97
N GLU A 17 14.88 16.91 17.47
CA GLU A 17 14.84 18.38 17.48
C GLU A 17 15.42 18.99 16.20
N GLN A 18 16.31 18.31 15.50
CA GLN A 18 16.75 18.76 14.19
C GLN A 18 15.67 18.43 13.16
N PHE A 19 15.21 19.46 12.47
CA PHE A 19 14.28 19.33 11.37
C PHE A 19 14.84 20.18 10.24
N PHE A 20 14.82 19.68 9.02
CA PHE A 20 15.30 20.42 7.86
C PHE A 20 14.35 20.17 6.71
N MET A 21 13.63 21.21 6.32
CA MET A 21 12.66 21.15 5.24
C MET A 21 12.84 22.35 4.33
N LYS A 22 13.01 22.09 3.03
CA LYS A 22 13.05 23.15 2.04
C LYS A 22 11.66 23.34 1.47
N VAL A 23 11.10 24.54 1.61
CA VAL A 23 9.83 24.93 0.99
C VAL A 23 10.13 26.14 0.09
N GLY A 24 9.90 25.97 -1.22
CA GLY A 24 10.41 26.85 -2.27
C GLY A 24 11.93 26.90 -2.25
N ASP A 25 12.48 28.11 -2.11
CA ASP A 25 13.92 28.37 -1.99
C ASP A 25 14.39 28.56 -0.53
N LYS A 26 13.48 28.51 0.45
CA LYS A 26 13.80 28.68 1.87
C LYS A 26 13.95 27.33 2.56
N VAL A 27 15.00 27.23 3.38
CA VAL A 27 15.22 26.09 4.28
C VAL A 27 14.68 26.47 5.66
N TYR A 28 13.79 25.64 6.18
CA TYR A 28 13.16 25.78 7.47
C TYR A 28 13.70 24.72 8.41
N THR A 29 14.04 25.15 9.63
CA THR A 29 14.43 24.27 10.73
C THR A 29 13.35 24.07 11.78
N ASP A 30 12.29 24.88 11.71
CA ASP A 30 11.13 24.77 12.59
C ASP A 30 9.96 24.10 11.87
N LYS A 31 9.39 23.06 12.48
CA LYS A 31 8.25 22.30 11.95
C LYS A 31 7.02 23.19 11.76
N LYS A 32 6.84 24.19 12.63
CA LYS A 32 5.70 25.10 12.62
C LYS A 32 5.83 26.10 11.46
N GLU A 33 7.01 26.67 11.26
CA GLU A 33 7.26 27.58 10.13
C GLU A 33 7.20 26.85 8.78
N ALA A 34 7.81 25.67 8.69
CA ALA A 34 7.82 24.90 7.46
C ALA A 34 6.40 24.47 7.06
N GLY A 35 5.61 23.96 8.01
CA GLY A 35 4.22 23.60 7.77
C GLY A 35 3.37 24.81 7.39
N ALA A 36 3.62 25.99 7.98
CA ALA A 36 2.88 27.21 7.66
C ALA A 36 3.20 27.67 6.24
N ALA A 37 4.48 27.73 5.87
CA ALA A 37 4.92 28.07 4.52
C ALA A 37 4.34 27.10 3.47
N LEU A 38 4.26 25.81 3.82
CA LEU A 38 3.67 24.80 2.95
C LEU A 38 2.16 25.03 2.74
N VAL A 39 1.42 25.29 3.82
CA VAL A 39 -0.02 25.59 3.75
C VAL A 39 -0.27 26.89 2.99
N GLU A 40 0.58 27.91 3.15
CA GLU A 40 0.49 29.15 2.37
C GLU A 40 0.74 28.90 0.87
N MET A 41 1.80 28.17 0.50
CA MET A 41 2.04 27.80 -0.90
C MET A 41 0.88 26.97 -1.48
N CYS A 42 0.31 26.05 -0.71
CA CYS A 42 -0.90 25.31 -1.12
C CYS A 42 -2.08 26.24 -1.36
N LYS A 43 -2.28 27.27 -0.52
CA LYS A 43 -3.37 28.25 -0.69
C LYS A 43 -3.16 29.17 -1.88
N GLU A 44 -1.91 29.54 -2.18
CA GLU A 44 -1.57 30.32 -3.36
C GLU A 44 -1.72 29.52 -4.66
N MET A 45 -1.47 28.20 -4.61
CA MET A 45 -1.69 27.30 -5.74
C MET A 45 -3.19 27.09 -6.01
N LYS A 46 -3.71 27.85 -6.97
CA LYS A 46 -5.08 27.69 -7.51
C LYS A 46 -5.18 26.64 -8.62
N THR A 47 -4.11 25.90 -8.91
CA THR A 47 -4.07 24.91 -9.99
C THR A 47 -4.64 23.58 -9.51
N VAL A 48 -5.86 23.31 -9.97
CA VAL A 48 -6.58 22.06 -9.71
C VAL A 48 -6.01 20.93 -10.54
N ASN A 49 -5.76 19.77 -9.92
CA ASN A 49 -5.29 18.55 -10.59
C ASN A 49 -3.92 18.64 -11.31
N VAL A 50 -3.10 19.66 -10.98
CA VAL A 50 -1.72 19.77 -11.46
C VAL A 50 -0.77 19.66 -10.28
N PRO A 51 0.13 18.66 -10.25
CA PRO A 51 1.14 18.55 -9.20
C PRO A 51 2.17 19.67 -9.37
N ALA A 52 2.22 20.57 -8.41
CA ALA A 52 3.16 21.68 -8.40
C ALA A 52 4.19 21.46 -7.30
N THR A 53 5.47 21.59 -7.65
CA THR A 53 6.57 21.33 -6.73
C THR A 53 6.64 22.46 -5.71
N VAL A 54 6.47 22.14 -4.44
CA VAL A 54 6.49 23.09 -3.32
C VAL A 54 7.82 23.10 -2.58
N GLY A 55 8.68 22.09 -2.78
CA GLY A 55 9.98 22.06 -2.12
C GLY A 55 10.61 20.67 -2.05
N GLU A 56 11.52 20.48 -1.09
CA GLU A 56 12.24 19.23 -0.87
C GLU A 56 12.39 18.93 0.63
N TYR A 57 12.13 17.69 1.03
CA TYR A 57 12.23 17.24 2.43
C TYR A 57 13.01 15.94 2.52
N ALA A 58 14.08 15.89 3.31
CA ALA A 58 14.94 14.72 3.49
C ALA A 58 15.42 14.06 2.16
N GLY A 59 15.65 14.87 1.11
CA GLY A 59 16.03 14.39 -0.23
C GLY A 59 14.86 13.94 -1.12
N PHE A 60 13.61 14.12 -0.67
CA PHE A 60 12.40 13.84 -1.44
C PHE A 60 11.79 15.13 -1.97
N LYS A 61 11.49 15.18 -3.26
CA LYS A 61 10.80 16.33 -3.86
C LYS A 61 9.33 16.30 -3.46
N MET A 62 8.86 17.38 -2.86
CA MET A 62 7.47 17.54 -2.48
C MET A 62 6.72 18.26 -3.59
N ALA A 63 5.72 17.60 -4.14
CA ALA A 63 4.73 18.20 -5.01
C ALA A 63 3.37 18.21 -4.31
N VAL A 64 2.59 19.27 -4.49
CA VAL A 64 1.22 19.33 -4.01
C VAL A 64 0.30 19.42 -5.22
N SER A 65 -0.78 18.66 -5.17
CA SER A 65 -1.90 18.73 -6.11
C SER A 65 -3.20 18.91 -5.34
N PHE A 66 -4.05 19.81 -5.81
CA PHE A 66 -5.41 19.93 -5.28
C PHE A 66 -6.33 18.91 -5.95
N ASP A 67 -6.86 18.00 -5.14
CA ASP A 67 -7.87 17.04 -5.56
C ASP A 67 -9.24 17.72 -5.55
N SER A 68 -9.76 18.01 -6.74
CA SER A 68 -11.07 18.64 -6.92
C SER A 68 -12.23 17.74 -6.50
N PHE A 69 -12.04 16.43 -6.53
CA PHE A 69 -13.09 15.45 -6.25
C PHE A 69 -13.28 15.33 -4.74
N ASN A 70 -12.18 15.27 -4.00
CA ASN A 70 -12.20 15.19 -2.53
C ASN A 70 -12.15 16.56 -1.84
N HIS A 71 -11.97 17.66 -2.59
CA HIS A 71 -11.72 18.99 -2.06
C HIS A 71 -10.57 19.02 -1.03
N LYS A 72 -9.51 18.24 -1.28
CA LYS A 72 -8.36 18.08 -0.38
C LYS A 72 -7.05 18.39 -1.11
N PHE A 73 -6.07 18.87 -0.38
CA PHE A 73 -4.70 18.98 -0.88
C PHE A 73 -3.98 17.65 -0.67
N VAL A 74 -3.48 17.06 -1.75
CA VAL A 74 -2.68 15.85 -1.73
C VAL A 74 -1.23 16.23 -2.02
N MET A 75 -0.34 15.96 -1.09
CA MET A 75 1.09 16.04 -1.29
C MET A 75 1.64 14.71 -1.79
N ASN A 76 2.36 14.76 -2.90
CA ASN A 76 3.18 13.69 -3.41
C ASN A 76 4.64 13.94 -3.02
N LEU A 77 5.22 13.04 -2.22
CA LEU A 77 6.67 12.95 -2.02
C LEU A 77 7.23 12.06 -3.13
N LYS A 78 7.96 12.67 -4.06
CA LYS A 78 8.61 12.00 -5.18
C LYS A 78 10.05 11.66 -4.81
N GLY A 79 10.28 10.39 -4.49
CA GLY A 79 11.59 9.74 -4.44
C GLY A 79 11.75 8.74 -5.59
N GLN A 80 12.27 7.56 -5.29
CA GLN A 80 12.19 6.35 -6.12
C GLN A 80 10.79 5.72 -6.07
N LEU A 81 10.06 5.86 -4.95
CA LEU A 81 8.61 5.67 -4.90
C LEU A 81 7.88 7.01 -4.68
N SER A 82 6.68 7.09 -5.24
CA SER A 82 5.75 8.20 -4.99
C SER A 82 4.88 7.88 -3.79
N HIS A 83 4.99 8.71 -2.74
CA HIS A 83 4.17 8.60 -1.54
C HIS A 83 3.15 9.75 -1.51
N ASN A 84 1.86 9.41 -1.57
CA ASN A 84 0.79 10.39 -1.49
C ASN A 84 0.33 10.56 -0.04
N LEU A 85 0.18 11.81 0.38
CA LEU A 85 -0.20 12.21 1.75
C LEU A 85 -1.26 13.30 1.67
N GLU A 86 -2.23 13.26 2.57
CA GLU A 86 -3.23 14.33 2.68
C GLU A 86 -2.70 15.49 3.54
N ILE A 87 -2.69 16.70 2.97
CA ILE A 87 -2.36 17.95 3.64
C ILE A 87 -3.63 18.57 4.19
N GLY A 88 -3.68 18.72 5.52
CA GLY A 88 -4.74 19.42 6.23
C GLY A 88 -4.43 20.90 6.44
N SER A 89 -5.31 21.58 7.16
CA SER A 89 -5.12 22.99 7.56
C SER A 89 -4.13 23.19 8.71
N ASP A 90 -3.70 22.12 9.37
CA ASP A 90 -2.81 22.18 10.53
C ASP A 90 -1.32 22.04 10.14
N PRO A 91 -0.50 23.09 10.28
CA PRO A 91 0.92 23.08 9.92
C PRO A 91 1.72 21.97 10.60
N LEU A 92 1.57 21.82 11.91
CA LEU A 92 2.35 20.89 12.72
C LEU A 92 1.95 19.44 12.44
N GLY A 93 0.64 19.18 12.33
CA GLY A 93 0.09 17.88 11.99
C GLY A 93 0.54 17.39 10.62
N ASN A 94 0.65 18.28 9.63
CA ASN A 94 1.15 17.93 8.31
C ASN A 94 2.61 17.45 8.37
N ILE A 95 3.47 18.18 9.08
CA ILE A 95 4.87 17.77 9.26
C ILE A 95 4.98 16.45 10.01
N ALA A 96 4.21 16.27 11.09
CA ALA A 96 4.20 15.02 11.84
C ALA A 96 3.76 13.83 10.98
N ARG A 97 2.76 14.01 10.10
CA ARG A 97 2.34 12.97 9.14
C ARG A 97 3.44 12.63 8.13
N ILE A 98 4.10 13.64 7.57
CA ILE A 98 5.23 13.42 6.65
C ILE A 98 6.34 12.66 7.37
N ASN A 99 6.70 13.07 8.59
CA ASN A 99 7.73 12.41 9.37
C ASN A 99 7.37 10.95 9.67
N HIS A 100 6.14 10.71 10.11
CA HIS A 100 5.64 9.35 10.34
C HIS A 100 5.64 8.52 9.06
N ALA A 101 5.28 9.10 7.92
CA ALA A 101 5.33 8.41 6.63
C ALA A 101 6.77 7.96 6.30
N LEU A 102 7.76 8.85 6.47
CA LEU A 102 9.16 8.53 6.27
C LEU A 102 9.65 7.45 7.26
N GLU A 103 9.34 7.59 8.56
CA GLU A 103 9.71 6.60 9.60
C GLU A 103 9.02 5.25 9.40
N SER A 104 7.84 5.22 8.78
CA SER A 104 7.09 4.00 8.50
C SER A 104 7.59 3.24 7.27
N MET A 105 8.36 3.85 6.37
CA MET A 105 8.88 3.17 5.17
C MET A 105 9.64 1.87 5.46
N PRO A 106 10.63 1.81 6.39
CA PRO A 106 11.31 0.55 6.71
C PRO A 106 10.37 -0.50 7.32
N LYS A 107 9.36 -0.07 8.11
CA LYS A 107 8.32 -0.97 8.62
C LYS A 107 7.46 -1.54 7.49
N GLN A 108 7.01 -0.69 6.56
CA GLN A 108 6.22 -1.12 5.42
C GLN A 108 6.99 -2.07 4.51
N LEU A 109 8.30 -1.87 4.33
CA LEU A 109 9.15 -2.79 3.57
C LEU A 109 9.19 -4.17 4.25
N ALA A 110 9.42 -4.22 5.56
CA ALA A 110 9.44 -5.47 6.31
C ALA A 110 8.08 -6.19 6.29
N GLU A 111 6.97 -5.44 6.44
CA GLU A 111 5.62 -6.00 6.34
C GLU A 111 5.31 -6.52 4.93
N ALA A 112 5.71 -5.80 3.88
CA ALA A 112 5.53 -6.22 2.50
C ALA A 112 6.32 -7.51 2.19
N GLN A 113 7.57 -7.61 2.64
CA GLN A 113 8.38 -8.82 2.53
C GLN A 113 7.73 -10.01 3.26
N THR A 114 7.28 -9.80 4.50
CA THR A 114 6.61 -10.85 5.29
C THR A 114 5.31 -11.32 4.63
N LYS A 115 4.53 -10.41 4.05
CA LYS A 115 3.32 -10.75 3.29
C LYS A 115 3.64 -11.57 2.05
N LEU A 116 4.69 -11.21 1.33
CA LEU A 116 5.10 -11.92 0.11
C LEU A 116 5.48 -13.36 0.45
N GLU A 117 6.29 -13.56 1.49
CA GLU A 117 6.66 -14.90 1.99
C GLU A 117 5.43 -15.72 2.43
N THR A 118 4.47 -15.08 3.11
CA THR A 118 3.23 -15.74 3.53
C THR A 118 2.38 -16.18 2.33
N VAL A 119 2.23 -15.31 1.33
CA VAL A 119 1.45 -15.60 0.12
C VAL A 119 2.14 -16.69 -0.71
N GLU A 120 3.45 -16.65 -0.85
CA GLU A 120 4.21 -17.72 -1.52
C GLU A 120 3.99 -19.06 -0.81
N ARG A 121 4.08 -19.08 0.52
CA ARG A 121 3.83 -20.29 1.31
C ARG A 121 2.39 -20.81 1.17
N GLN A 122 1.40 -19.91 1.14
CA GLN A 122 0.00 -20.29 0.89
C GLN A 122 -0.18 -20.86 -0.51
N LEU A 123 0.49 -20.29 -1.51
CA LEU A 123 0.44 -20.76 -2.90
C LEU A 123 1.09 -22.14 -3.04
N GLU A 124 2.23 -22.36 -2.37
CA GLU A 124 2.89 -23.65 -2.33
C GLU A 124 2.02 -24.71 -1.63
N THR A 125 1.40 -24.36 -0.50
CA THR A 125 0.45 -25.23 0.21
C THR A 125 -0.76 -25.56 -0.65
N ALA A 126 -1.36 -24.56 -1.30
CA ALA A 126 -2.49 -24.75 -2.20
C ALA A 126 -2.13 -25.63 -3.41
N LYS A 127 -0.93 -25.47 -3.98
CA LYS A 127 -0.43 -26.36 -5.03
C LYS A 127 -0.33 -27.81 -4.55
N VAL A 128 0.24 -28.01 -3.36
CA VAL A 128 0.38 -29.35 -2.75
C VAL A 128 -0.99 -29.99 -2.49
N GLU A 129 -1.96 -29.22 -1.99
CA GLU A 129 -3.33 -29.70 -1.76
C GLU A 129 -4.10 -29.98 -3.06
N VAL A 130 -3.88 -29.22 -4.14
CA VAL A 130 -4.45 -29.51 -5.46
C VAL A 130 -3.87 -30.79 -6.07
N THR A 131 -2.58 -31.08 -5.82
CA THR A 131 -1.96 -32.35 -6.24
C THR A 131 -2.24 -33.52 -5.30
N LYS A 132 -2.88 -33.29 -4.14
CA LYS A 132 -3.24 -34.40 -3.25
C LYS A 132 -4.39 -35.17 -3.90
N PRO A 133 -4.21 -36.46 -4.23
CA PRO A 133 -5.30 -37.27 -4.75
C PRO A 133 -6.43 -37.30 -3.73
N PHE A 134 -7.65 -37.13 -4.21
CA PHE A 134 -8.85 -37.19 -3.37
C PHE A 134 -8.93 -38.60 -2.77
N ALA A 135 -8.68 -38.72 -1.47
CA ALA A 135 -8.57 -40.03 -0.80
C ALA A 135 -9.84 -40.89 -0.91
N GLN A 136 -10.99 -40.26 -1.16
CA GLN A 136 -12.29 -40.92 -1.32
C GLN A 136 -12.69 -41.12 -2.78
N GLU A 137 -11.81 -40.89 -3.76
CA GLU A 137 -12.13 -41.07 -5.19
C GLU A 137 -12.49 -42.52 -5.51
N ALA A 138 -11.76 -43.48 -4.91
CA ALA A 138 -12.07 -44.90 -5.00
C ALA A 138 -13.41 -45.26 -4.33
N GLU A 139 -13.71 -44.67 -3.17
CA GLU A 139 -14.96 -44.93 -2.43
C GLU A 139 -16.17 -44.28 -3.12
N LEU A 140 -15.97 -43.13 -3.78
CA LEU A 140 -16.97 -42.43 -4.58
C LEU A 140 -17.26 -43.21 -5.87
N ALA A 141 -16.23 -43.74 -6.54
CA ALA A 141 -16.38 -44.61 -7.71
C ALA A 141 -17.16 -45.88 -7.37
N GLU A 142 -16.83 -46.55 -6.26
CA GLU A 142 -17.55 -47.76 -5.82
C GLU A 142 -19.03 -47.47 -5.50
N LYS A 143 -19.31 -46.35 -4.81
CA LYS A 143 -20.70 -45.93 -4.53
C LYS A 143 -21.46 -45.52 -5.78
N LEU A 144 -20.82 -44.87 -6.75
CA LEU A 144 -21.40 -44.53 -8.05
C LEU A 144 -21.70 -45.77 -8.89
N GLU A 145 -20.79 -46.74 -8.95
CA GLU A 145 -21.02 -48.02 -9.65
C GLU A 145 -22.22 -48.76 -9.06
N ARG A 146 -22.26 -48.89 -7.73
CA ARG A 146 -23.37 -49.56 -7.04
C ARG A 146 -24.71 -48.86 -7.29
N LEU A 147 -24.71 -47.53 -7.30
CA LEU A 147 -25.90 -46.73 -7.58
C LEU A 147 -26.32 -46.86 -9.06
N SER A 148 -25.37 -46.90 -9.99
CA SER A 148 -25.64 -47.12 -11.42
C SER A 148 -26.22 -48.51 -11.70
N ALA A 149 -25.70 -49.56 -11.05
CA ALA A 149 -26.19 -50.92 -11.17
C ALA A 149 -27.61 -51.06 -10.59
N LEU A 150 -27.88 -50.41 -9.44
CA LEU A 150 -29.23 -50.36 -8.88
C LEU A 150 -30.20 -49.61 -9.81
N ASN A 151 -29.77 -48.50 -10.40
CA ASN A 151 -30.63 -47.68 -11.27
C ASN A 151 -30.91 -48.38 -12.61
N ALA A 152 -29.94 -49.16 -13.12
CA ALA A 152 -30.14 -50.02 -14.29
C ALA A 152 -31.14 -51.15 -14.02
N LEU A 153 -31.05 -51.82 -12.87
CA LEU A 153 -32.02 -52.83 -12.43
C LEU A 153 -33.41 -52.24 -12.22
N LEU A 154 -33.51 -51.05 -11.62
CA LEU A 154 -34.77 -50.36 -11.39
C LEU A 154 -35.45 -49.97 -12.71
N ASN A 155 -34.69 -49.44 -13.68
CA ASN A 155 -35.21 -49.11 -15.01
C ASN A 155 -35.63 -50.35 -15.82
N MET A 156 -34.90 -51.48 -15.71
CA MET A 156 -35.31 -52.74 -16.34
C MET A 156 -36.62 -53.31 -15.76
N LEU A 157 -36.88 -53.10 -14.47
CA LEU A 157 -38.15 -53.49 -13.84
C LEU A 157 -39.30 -52.53 -14.18
N LEU A 158 -39.01 -51.24 -14.40
CA LEU A 158 -39.99 -50.23 -14.82
C LEU A 158 -40.38 -50.34 -16.30
N GLN A 159 -39.55 -50.92 -17.17
CA GLN A 159 -39.89 -51.19 -18.58
C GLN A 159 -40.66 -52.51 -18.80
N LYS A 160 -40.87 -53.32 -17.76
CA LYS A 160 -41.63 -54.57 -17.80
C LYS A 160 -43.09 -54.44 -17.32
N ARG A 161 -43.60 -53.22 -17.17
CA ARG A 161 -45.03 -52.95 -16.93
C ARG A 161 -45.71 -52.44 -18.19
#